data_AF-A0A388TFI3-F1
#
_entry.id   AF-A0A388TFI3-F1
#
_cell.length_a   1.000
_cell.length_b   1.000
_cell.length_c   1.000
_cell.angle_alpha   90.00
_cell.angle_beta   90.00
_cell.angle_gamma   90.00
#
_symmetry.space_group_name_H-M   'P 1'
#
loop_
_entity.id
_entity.type
_entity.pdbx_description
1 polymer ?
#
loop_
_entity_poly.entity_id
_entity_poly.type
_entity_poly.pdbx_seq_one_letter_code
_entity_poly.pdbx_strand_id
1 'polypeptide(L)' 'MPVPKKRRPHARTRTNHAYNFKAEGKATGICKNCGTAVLPHTICPACGFYKGRKVKVTKIEKRNARQARKAEDKK' A
#
# COMPACT_ATOMS: atom_id res chain seq x y z
N MET A 1 -8.53 39.79 -21.77
CA MET A 1 -8.08 38.52 -21.14
C MET A 1 -6.61 38.66 -20.74
N PRO A 2 -6.21 38.31 -19.51
CA PRO A 2 -4.80 38.37 -19.12
C PRO A 2 -4.01 37.22 -19.76
N VAL A 3 -2.88 37.57 -20.41
CA VAL A 3 -2.00 36.61 -21.10
C VAL A 3 -0.57 36.74 -20.56
N PRO A 4 0.16 35.63 -20.34
CA PRO A 4 1.56 35.70 -19.92
C PRO A 4 2.42 36.47 -20.93
N LYS A 5 3.13 37.50 -20.46
CA LYS A 5 4.03 38.30 -21.32
C LYS A 5 5.21 37.50 -21.89
N LYS A 6 5.70 36.49 -21.16
CA LYS A 6 6.83 35.64 -21.54
C LYS A 6 6.64 34.22 -21.01
N ARG A 7 7.29 33.24 -21.67
CA ARG A 7 7.39 31.86 -21.19
C ARG A 7 8.14 31.82 -19.85
N ARG A 8 7.65 31.03 -18.89
CA ARG A 8 8.34 30.81 -17.61
C ARG A 8 9.66 30.06 -17.84
N PRO A 9 10.79 30.52 -17.26
CA PRO A 9 12.06 29.84 -17.40
C PRO A 9 12.05 28.50 -16.66
N HIS A 10 12.80 27.52 -17.16
CA HIS A 10 12.88 26.17 -16.58
C HIS A 10 13.27 26.18 -15.09
N ALA A 11 14.17 27.08 -14.70
CA ALA A 11 14.58 27.24 -13.30
C ALA A 11 13.36 27.51 -12.40
N ARG A 12 12.54 28.52 -12.73
CA ARG A 12 11.36 28.91 -11.94
C ARG A 12 10.30 27.81 -11.89
N THR A 13 10.12 27.06 -12.98
CA THR A 13 9.22 25.90 -13.00
C THR A 13 9.74 24.82 -12.05
N ARG A 14 11.05 24.49 -12.09
CA ARG A 14 11.65 23.49 -11.20
C ARG A 14 11.55 23.88 -9.73
N THR A 15 11.82 25.14 -9.38
CA THR A 15 11.69 25.60 -7.98
C THR A 15 10.26 25.51 -7.48
N ASN A 16 9.29 25.94 -8.29
CA ASN A 16 7.88 25.79 -7.96
C ASN A 16 7.48 24.32 -7.80
N HIS A 17 8.01 23.43 -8.64
CA HIS A 17 7.72 22.01 -8.54
C HIS A 17 8.30 21.41 -7.24
N ALA A 18 9.54 21.76 -6.91
CA ALA A 18 10.22 21.29 -5.69
C ALA A 18 9.50 21.72 -4.40
N TYR A 19 8.90 22.91 -4.38
CA TYR A 19 8.14 23.37 -3.23
C TYR A 19 6.76 22.71 -3.13
N ASN A 20 6.02 22.63 -4.24
CA ASN A 20 4.60 22.27 -4.23
C ASN A 20 4.30 20.78 -4.46
N PHE A 21 5.19 20.02 -5.09
CA PHE A 21 4.93 18.62 -5.50
C PHE A 21 5.63 17.61 -4.59
N LYS A 22 5.67 17.90 -3.29
CA LYS A 22 6.21 16.97 -2.30
C LYS A 22 5.14 15.89 -2.02
N ALA A 23 5.45 14.64 -2.34
CA ALA A 23 4.58 13.52 -2.03
C ALA A 23 4.83 13.07 -0.59
N GLU A 24 3.77 13.06 0.22
CA GLU A 24 3.81 12.52 1.57
C GLU A 24 3.47 11.02 1.58
N GLY A 25 4.07 10.28 2.52
CA GLY A 25 3.75 8.88 2.73
C GLY A 25 2.32 8.69 3.20
N LYS A 26 1.68 7.59 2.78
CA LYS A 26 0.32 7.25 3.25
C LYS A 26 0.37 6.89 4.73
N ALA A 27 -0.58 7.39 5.51
CA ALA A 27 -0.75 6.96 6.89
C ALA A 27 -1.08 5.46 6.95
N THR A 28 -0.30 4.72 7.71
CA THR A 28 -0.50 3.28 7.94
C THR A 28 -0.74 3.00 9.42
N GLY A 29 -1.65 2.09 9.72
CA GLY A 29 -1.89 1.58 11.07
C GLY A 29 -1.46 0.12 11.21
N ILE A 30 -1.44 -0.40 12.43
CA ILE A 30 -1.06 -1.80 12.71
C ILE A 30 -2.31 -2.69 12.65
N CYS A 31 -2.22 -3.82 11.95
CA CYS A 31 -3.25 -4.84 11.94
C CYS A 31 -3.32 -5.57 13.29
N LYS A 32 -4.48 -5.58 13.94
CA LYS A 32 -4.69 -6.28 15.22
C LYS A 32 -4.49 -7.80 15.18
N ASN A 33 -4.61 -8.43 14.00
CA ASN A 33 -4.54 -9.89 13.89
C ASN A 33 -3.14 -10.42 13.55
N CYS A 34 -2.37 -9.69 12.74
CA CYS A 34 -1.07 -10.16 12.24
C CYS A 34 0.08 -9.17 12.47
N GLY A 35 -0.15 -8.01 13.08
CA GLY A 35 0.88 -7.02 13.38
C GLY A 35 1.45 -6.26 12.17
N THR A 36 1.04 -6.59 10.94
CA THR A 36 1.54 -5.91 9.73
C THR A 36 0.97 -4.49 9.59
N ALA A 37 1.72 -3.62 8.91
CA ALA A 37 1.25 -2.29 8.54
C ALA A 37 0.16 -2.38 7.47
N VAL A 38 -0.97 -1.71 7.69
CA VAL A 38 -2.15 -1.73 6.81
C VAL A 38 -2.67 -0.31 6.63
N LEU A 39 -3.22 -0.03 5.45
CA LEU A 39 -3.91 1.21 5.17
C LEU A 39 -5.24 1.27 5.95
N PRO A 40 -5.61 2.42 6.53
CA PRO A 40 -6.88 2.56 7.23
C PRO A 40 -8.06 2.25 6.31
N HIS A 41 -9.13 1.69 6.89
CA HIS A 41 -10.37 1.29 6.18
C HIS A 41 -10.21 0.23 5.08
N THR A 42 -9.05 -0.42 4.94
CA THR A 42 -8.83 -1.51 3.98
C THR A 42 -8.73 -2.87 4.67
N ILE A 43 -9.00 -3.94 3.90
CA ILE A 43 -8.76 -5.32 4.34
C ILE A 43 -7.25 -5.55 4.38
N CYS A 44 -6.74 -6.19 5.45
CA CYS A 44 -5.33 -6.53 5.52
C CYS A 44 -4.93 -7.46 4.35
N PRO A 45 -3.93 -7.10 3.52
CA PRO A 45 -3.53 -7.93 2.38
C PRO A 45 -2.82 -9.22 2.80
N ALA A 46 -2.21 -9.24 3.98
CA ALA A 46 -1.49 -10.39 4.51
C ALA A 46 -2.44 -11.45 5.07
N CYS A 47 -3.31 -11.08 6.02
CA CYS A 47 -4.19 -12.04 6.70
C CYS A 47 -5.64 -12.06 6.19
N GLY A 48 -6.09 -11.06 5.42
CA GLY A 48 -7.45 -11.03 4.86
C GLY A 48 -8.54 -10.67 5.86
N PHE A 49 -8.16 -10.18 7.04
CA PHE A 49 -9.09 -9.77 8.10
C PHE A 49 -9.45 -8.29 8.01
N TYR A 50 -10.70 -8.00 8.36
CA TYR A 50 -11.23 -6.66 8.54
C TYR A 50 -12.28 -6.67 9.66
N LYS A 51 -12.19 -5.73 10.61
CA LYS A 51 -13.09 -5.64 11.78
C LYS A 51 -13.31 -6.97 12.53
N GLY A 52 -12.24 -7.74 12.72
CA GLY A 52 -12.29 -9.01 13.47
C GLY A 52 -12.91 -10.19 12.72
N ARG A 53 -13.35 -10.00 11.47
CA ARG A 53 -13.86 -11.08 10.61
C ARG A 53 -12.91 -11.36 9.46
N LYS A 54 -12.83 -12.62 9.06
CA LYS A 54 -12.06 -13.04 7.90
C LYS A 54 -12.89 -12.83 6.64
N VAL A 55 -12.45 -11.92 5.77
CA VAL A 55 -13.21 -11.51 4.58
C VAL A 55 -12.62 -12.13 3.31
N LYS A 56 -11.31 -12.40 3.28
CA LYS A 56 -10.65 -13.02 2.12
C LYS A 56 -9.66 -14.11 2.54
N VAL A 57 -9.65 -15.21 1.79
CA VAL A 57 -8.59 -16.24 1.89
C VAL A 57 -7.37 -15.71 1.14
N THR A 58 -6.28 -15.45 1.86
CA THR A 58 -5.08 -14.84 1.27
C THR A 58 -4.15 -15.87 0.62
N LYS A 59 -3.23 -15.38 -0.20
CA LYS A 59 -2.20 -16.21 -0.84
C LYS A 59 -1.28 -16.89 0.20
N ILE A 60 -1.10 -16.27 1.36
CA ILE A 60 -0.29 -16.84 2.46
C ILE A 60 -0.90 -18.16 2.91
N GLU A 61 -2.20 -18.20 3.14
CA GLU A 61 -2.89 -19.42 3.58
C GLU A 61 -2.87 -20.52 2.51
N LYS A 62 -3.05 -20.16 1.24
CA LYS A 62 -2.93 -21.11 0.12
C LYS A 62 -1.51 -21.68 0.00
N ARG A 63 -0.48 -20.87 0.25
CA ARG A 63 0.92 -21.32 0.24
C ARG A 63 1.19 -22.27 1.41
N ASN A 64 0.72 -21.94 2.61
CA ASN A 64 0.88 -22.78 3.79
C ASN A 64 0.17 -24.13 3.62
N ALA A 65 -1.06 -24.13 3.08
CA ALA A 65 -1.79 -25.37 2.77
C ALA A 65 -1.06 -26.24 1.73
N ARG A 66 -0.44 -25.62 0.71
CA ARG A 66 0.37 -26.35 -0.28
C ARG A 66 1.67 -26.91 0.32
N GLN A 67 2.27 -26.20 1.27
CA GLN A 67 3.47 -26.67 1.98
C GLN A 67 3.14 -27.84 2.91
N ALA A 68 2.01 -27.79 3.62
CA ALA A 68 1.54 -28.88 4.47
C ALA A 68 1.33 -30.17 3.65
N ARG A 69 0.61 -30.08 2.53
CA ARG A 69 0.42 -31.23 1.61
C ARG A 69 1.73 -31.84 1.12
N LYS A 70 2.68 -30.99 0.69
CA LYS A 70 4.00 -31.47 0.24
C LYS A 70 4.84 -32.11 1.35
N ALA A 71 4.65 -31.70 2.60
CA ALA A 71 5.37 -32.29 3.74
C ALA A 71 4.78 -33.65 4.12
N GLU A 72 3.47 -33.81 3.99
CA GLU A 72 2.78 -35.10 4.15
C GLU A 72 3.16 -36.08 3.04
N ASP A 73 3.17 -35.64 1.77
CA ASP A 73 3.53 -36.46 0.61
C ASP A 73 5.02 -36.91 0.60
N LYS A 74 5.88 -36.26 1.39
CA LYS A 74 7.32 -36.58 1.49
C LYS A 74 7.63 -37.56 2.64
N LYS A 75 6.63 -37.89 3.47
CA LYS A 75 6.75 -38.80 4.60
C LYS A 75 6.44 -40.23 4.17
#